data_AF-A0A1F9N679-F1
#
_entry.id   AF-A0A1F9N679-F1
#
_cell.length_a   1.000
_cell.length_b   1.000
_cell.length_c   1.000
_cell.angle_alpha   90.00
_cell.angle_beta   90.00
_cell.angle_gamma   90.00
#
_symmetry.space_group_name_H-M   'P 1'
#
loop_
_entity.id
_entity.type
_entity.pdbx_description
1 polymer ?
#
loop_
_entity_poly.entity_id
_entity_poly.type
_entity_poly.pdbx_seq_one_letter_code
_entity_poly.pdbx_strand_id
1 'polypeptide(L)'
;MFDGFRSLPDVDKDETHEWVEALDDIVHTDGRARASYVVREVLSRARELNIGLSELLQTPYINTILPEDEPEFPGDEVMEKRIRRIIRWNAMAMVTRANLRFGGLGGHISTYASSASLYEVGFNHFFRGKDAPGGGILCCRRHQSCHTWQNHDPLLHLLFDVRPAAHRRPSMGPR
;
A
#
# COMPACT_ATOMS: atom_id res chain seq x y z
N MET A 1 29.10 -0.08 1.29
CA MET A 1 29.34 0.71 0.06
C MET A 1 28.15 1.65 -0.10
N PHE A 2 28.15 2.74 0.67
CA PHE A 2 27.26 3.89 0.49
C PHE A 2 28.15 5.00 -0.04
N ASP A 3 28.21 5.13 -1.36
CA ASP A 3 29.01 6.15 -2.04
C ASP A 3 28.03 7.13 -2.68
N GLY A 4 27.56 8.07 -1.86
CA GLY A 4 26.54 9.06 -2.24
C GLY A 4 26.69 10.41 -1.55
N PHE A 5 27.59 10.52 -0.57
CA PHE A 5 28.06 11.82 -0.12
C PHE A 5 29.10 12.27 -1.14
N ARG A 6 28.67 13.05 -2.14
CA ARG A 6 29.60 13.96 -2.79
C ARG A 6 30.08 14.86 -1.66
N SER A 7 31.19 14.50 -1.03
CA SER A 7 31.82 15.25 0.06
C SER A 7 32.17 16.60 -0.53
N LEU A 8 31.25 17.56 -0.38
CA LEU A 8 31.61 18.95 -0.47
C LEU A 8 32.72 19.10 0.57
N PRO A 9 33.92 19.55 0.17
CA PRO A 9 34.98 19.78 1.14
C PRO A 9 34.39 20.69 2.21
N ASP A 10 34.37 20.19 3.44
CA ASP A 10 33.91 20.94 4.59
C ASP A 10 34.68 22.26 4.63
N VAL A 11 33.93 23.36 4.44
CA VAL A 11 34.49 24.69 4.29
C VAL A 11 35.05 25.17 5.62
N ASP A 12 34.45 24.74 6.73
CA ASP A 12 34.84 25.08 8.08
C ASP A 12 34.70 23.87 9.02
N LYS A 13 35.81 23.16 9.19
CA LYS A 13 35.88 21.97 10.05
C LYS A 13 35.82 22.32 11.52
N ASP A 14 36.27 23.50 11.90
CA ASP A 14 36.31 23.92 13.29
C ASP A 14 34.89 24.24 13.75
N GLU A 15 34.12 24.98 12.94
CA GLU A 15 32.69 25.18 13.19
C GLU A 15 31.95 23.83 13.27
N THR A 16 32.15 22.94 12.30
CA THR A 16 31.52 21.61 12.32
C THR A 16 31.87 20.83 13.59
N HIS A 17 33.11 20.92 14.07
CA HIS A 17 33.53 20.28 15.31
C HIS A 17 32.84 20.88 16.54
N GLU A 18 32.73 22.21 16.62
CA GLU A 18 32.04 22.90 17.72
C GLU A 18 30.57 22.48 17.82
N TRP A 19 29.87 22.33 16.69
CA TRP A 19 28.48 21.86 16.69
C TRP A 19 28.34 20.40 17.17
N VAL A 20 29.30 19.53 16.83
CA VAL A 20 29.32 18.15 17.30
C VAL A 20 29.62 18.08 18.78
N GLU A 21 30.61 18.83 19.24
CA GLU A 21 30.99 18.92 20.66
C GLU A 21 29.85 19.47 21.52
N ALA A 22 29.14 20.50 21.03
CA ALA A 22 27.95 21.02 21.71
C ALA A 22 26.84 19.96 21.87
N LEU A 23 26.67 19.06 20.89
CA LEU A 23 25.72 17.95 21.00
C LEU A 23 26.17 16.92 22.05
N ASP A 24 27.46 16.58 22.07
CA ASP A 24 28.04 15.67 23.05
C ASP A 24 27.89 16.23 24.48
N ASP A 25 28.13 17.53 24.66
CA ASP A 25 27.95 18.23 25.93
C ASP A 25 26.50 18.19 26.44
N ILE A 26 25.52 18.35 25.56
CA ILE A 26 24.10 18.21 25.92
C ILE A 26 23.80 16.77 26.36
N VAL A 27 24.36 15.78 25.67
CA VAL A 27 24.18 14.37 26.06
C VAL A 27 24.80 14.10 27.42
N HIS A 28 25.97 14.68 27.71
CA HIS A 28 26.68 14.51 28.98
C HIS A 28 26.01 15.25 30.15
N THR A 29 25.51 16.46 29.91
CA THR A 29 24.98 17.34 30.97
C THR A 29 23.50 17.06 31.24
N ASP A 30 22.68 17.00 30.18
CA ASP A 30 21.22 16.93 30.28
C ASP A 30 20.63 15.56 29.86
N GLY A 31 21.45 14.70 29.26
CA GLY A 31 21.07 13.35 28.88
C GLY A 31 20.48 13.21 27.47
N ARG A 32 20.35 11.95 27.03
CA ARG A 32 19.92 11.59 25.67
C ARG A 32 18.54 12.11 25.27
N ALA A 33 17.63 12.24 26.24
CA ALA A 33 16.27 12.73 25.98
C ALA A 33 16.28 14.21 25.55
N ARG A 34 17.08 15.05 26.23
CA ARG A 34 17.24 16.46 25.88
C ARG A 34 17.97 16.63 24.56
N ALA A 35 19.05 15.90 24.34
CA ALA A 35 19.77 15.91 23.06
C ALA A 35 18.85 15.53 21.88
N SER A 36 18.03 14.49 22.04
CA SER A 36 17.06 14.08 21.02
C SER A 36 16.02 15.16 20.71
N TYR A 37 15.58 15.91 21.71
CA TYR A 37 14.68 17.05 21.52
C TYR A 37 15.36 18.16 20.71
N VAL A 38 16.57 18.58 21.10
CA VAL A 38 17.32 19.65 20.43
C VAL A 38 17.59 19.30 18.96
N VAL A 39 18.03 18.07 18.68
CA VAL A 39 18.27 17.62 17.29
C VAL A 39 16.98 17.67 16.46
N ARG A 40 15.83 17.27 17.03
CA ARG A 40 14.54 17.35 16.32
C ARG A 40 14.14 18.79 15.99
N GLU A 41 14.34 19.72 16.91
CA GLU A 41 14.06 21.14 16.67
C GLU A 41 14.96 21.71 15.57
N VAL A 42 16.25 21.42 15.59
CA VAL A 42 17.21 21.82 14.54
C VAL A 42 16.81 21.26 13.18
N LEU A 43 16.44 19.97 13.12
CA LEU A 43 15.96 19.33 11.89
C LEU A 43 14.63 19.93 11.40
N SER A 44 13.71 20.27 12.30
CA SER A 44 12.46 20.95 11.96
C SER A 44 12.75 22.30 11.31
N ARG A 45 13.66 23.08 11.92
CA ARG A 45 14.08 24.38 11.38
C ARG A 45 14.79 24.24 10.03
N ALA A 46 15.64 23.22 9.87
CA ALA A 46 16.31 22.96 8.59
C ALA A 46 15.31 22.65 7.46
N ARG A 47 14.21 21.95 7.77
CA ARG A 47 13.11 21.72 6.81
C ARG A 47 12.38 23.00 6.43
N GLU A 48 12.08 23.88 7.39
CA GLU A 48 11.47 25.20 7.12
C GLU A 48 12.37 26.06 6.20
N LEU A 49 13.69 25.95 6.38
CA LEU A 49 14.69 26.63 5.57
C LEU A 49 14.96 25.93 4.22
N ASN A 50 14.26 24.84 3.90
CA ASN A 50 14.46 24.03 2.69
C ASN A 50 15.91 23.57 2.51
N ILE A 51 16.63 23.35 3.61
CA ILE A 51 17.96 22.74 3.59
C ILE A 51 17.76 21.28 3.21
N GLY A 52 18.27 20.89 2.03
CA GLY A 52 18.08 19.60 1.40
C GLY A 52 18.72 18.43 2.15
N LEU A 53 18.22 18.15 3.35
CA LEU A 53 18.52 16.94 4.11
C LEU A 53 17.82 15.77 3.40
N SER A 54 18.52 15.18 2.44
CA SER A 54 18.12 13.88 1.89
C SER A 54 18.05 12.88 3.05
N GLU A 55 16.85 12.42 3.34
CA GLU A 55 16.55 11.20 4.10
C GLU A 55 16.78 11.24 5.63
N LEU A 56 15.88 11.90 6.34
CA LEU A 56 15.27 11.26 7.52
C LEU A 56 13.88 10.77 7.10
N LEU A 57 13.86 9.62 6.39
CA LEU A 57 12.70 8.95 5.79
C LEU A 57 11.76 8.31 6.83
N GLN A 58 11.33 9.09 7.81
CA GLN A 58 10.19 8.73 8.64
C GLN A 58 9.24 9.92 8.55
N THR A 59 8.30 9.85 7.60
CA THR A 59 7.08 10.63 7.75
C THR A 59 6.41 10.16 9.05
N PRO A 60 5.75 11.06 9.80
CA PRO A 60 5.07 10.65 11.02
C PRO A 60 4.05 9.54 10.72
N TYR A 61 3.77 8.68 11.70
CA TYR A 61 2.79 7.59 11.56
C TYR A 61 1.35 8.14 11.61
N ILE A 62 1.03 8.99 10.63
CA ILE A 62 -0.24 9.66 10.39
C ILE A 62 -0.53 9.59 8.88
N ASN A 63 -1.76 9.87 8.48
CA ASN A 63 -2.12 9.96 7.06
C ASN A 63 -1.33 11.09 6.39
N THR A 64 -0.79 10.82 5.20
CA THR A 64 -0.05 11.83 4.41
C THR A 64 -0.94 12.98 3.94
N ILE A 65 -2.23 12.72 3.70
CA ILE A 65 -3.25 13.70 3.32
C ILE A 65 -4.02 14.08 4.59
N LEU A 66 -4.08 15.38 4.88
CA LEU A 66 -4.81 15.92 6.04
C LEU A 66 -6.33 15.92 5.76
N PRO A 67 -7.19 15.87 6.80
CA PRO A 67 -8.65 15.91 6.61
C PRO A 67 -9.15 17.14 5.82
N GLU A 68 -8.51 18.29 5.99
CA GLU A 68 -8.81 19.53 5.27
C GLU A 68 -8.41 19.52 3.79
N ASP A 69 -7.45 18.67 3.42
CA ASP A 69 -6.97 18.48 2.05
C ASP A 69 -7.63 17.26 1.36
N GLU A 70 -8.50 16.53 2.08
CA GLU A 70 -9.17 15.35 1.55
C GLU A 70 -10.26 15.77 0.54
N PRO A 71 -10.19 15.30 -0.72
CA PRO A 71 -11.21 15.60 -1.71
C PRO A 71 -12.54 14.91 -1.34
N GLU A 72 -13.65 15.50 -1.79
CA GLU A 72 -14.96 14.89 -1.64
C GLU A 72 -15.01 13.51 -2.32
N PHE A 73 -15.62 12.53 -1.66
CA PHE A 73 -15.72 11.19 -2.20
C PHE A 73 -16.68 11.18 -3.41
N PRO A 74 -16.23 10.71 -4.60
CA PRO A 74 -17.00 10.87 -5.84
C PRO A 74 -18.22 9.95 -5.99
N GLY A 75 -18.44 9.00 -5.07
CA GLY A 75 -19.48 7.96 -5.18
C GLY A 75 -20.49 7.95 -4.02
N ASP A 76 -21.47 7.04 -4.09
CA ASP A 76 -22.39 6.76 -2.98
C ASP A 76 -21.74 5.76 -2.01
N GLU A 77 -21.20 6.26 -0.91
CA GLU A 77 -20.55 5.44 0.12
C GLU A 77 -21.47 4.35 0.69
N VAL A 78 -22.77 4.61 0.83
CA VAL A 78 -23.72 3.66 1.41
C VAL A 78 -23.93 2.50 0.44
N MET A 79 -24.12 2.82 -0.83
CA MET A 79 -24.26 1.81 -1.89
C MET A 79 -22.98 1.00 -2.07
N GLU A 80 -21.82 1.66 -2.17
CA GLU A 80 -20.54 0.99 -2.35
C GLU A 80 -20.20 0.09 -1.15
N LYS A 81 -20.52 0.51 0.07
CA LYS A 81 -20.35 -0.32 1.27
C LYS A 81 -21.26 -1.54 1.25
N ARG A 82 -22.48 -1.43 0.72
CA ARG A 82 -23.41 -2.56 0.55
C ARG A 82 -22.86 -3.56 -0.48
N ILE A 83 -22.40 -3.08 -1.62
CA ILE A 83 -21.79 -3.89 -2.68
C ILE A 83 -20.58 -4.64 -2.13
N ARG A 84 -19.65 -3.94 -1.48
CA ARG A 84 -18.44 -4.53 -0.85
C ARG A 84 -18.77 -5.67 0.13
N ARG A 85 -19.84 -5.55 0.91
CA ARG A 85 -20.29 -6.62 1.84
C ARG A 85 -20.75 -7.86 1.09
N ILE A 86 -21.52 -7.69 0.03
CA ILE A 86 -22.01 -8.79 -0.81
C ILE A 86 -20.82 -9.51 -1.47
N ILE A 87 -19.87 -8.76 -2.03
CA ILE A 87 -18.69 -9.32 -2.68
C ILE A 87 -17.83 -10.13 -1.69
N ARG A 88 -17.58 -9.59 -0.49
CA ARG A 88 -16.85 -10.30 0.58
C ARG A 88 -17.55 -11.60 0.98
N TRP A 89 -18.87 -11.59 1.10
CA TRP A 89 -19.65 -12.78 1.40
C TRP A 89 -19.53 -13.83 0.29
N ASN A 90 -19.68 -13.42 -0.96
CA ASN A 90 -19.56 -14.31 -2.12
C ASN A 90 -18.16 -14.94 -2.21
N ALA A 91 -17.11 -14.15 -1.99
CA ALA A 91 -15.73 -14.64 -1.96
C ALA A 91 -15.53 -15.70 -0.87
N MET A 92 -16.03 -15.45 0.35
CA MET A 92 -15.99 -16.45 1.43
C MET A 92 -16.76 -17.72 1.03
N ALA A 93 -17.97 -17.59 0.52
CA ALA A 93 -18.82 -18.72 0.14
C ALA A 93 -18.16 -19.58 -0.96
N MET A 94 -17.54 -18.96 -1.97
CA MET A 94 -16.82 -19.66 -3.03
C MET A 94 -15.65 -20.49 -2.50
N VAL A 95 -14.81 -19.89 -1.64
CA VAL A 95 -13.64 -20.58 -1.07
C VAL A 95 -14.07 -21.70 -0.13
N THR A 96 -15.05 -21.45 0.73
CA THR A 96 -15.59 -22.48 1.65
C THR A 96 -16.18 -23.65 0.87
N ARG A 97 -16.96 -23.38 -0.19
CA ARG A 97 -17.52 -24.43 -1.04
C ARG A 97 -16.45 -25.24 -1.77
N ALA A 98 -15.39 -24.59 -2.25
CA ALA A 98 -14.26 -25.28 -2.89
C ALA A 98 -13.55 -26.22 -1.90
N ASN A 99 -13.27 -25.73 -0.68
CA ASN A 99 -12.64 -26.53 0.37
C ASN A 99 -13.50 -27.72 0.83
N LEU A 100 -14.83 -27.58 0.82
CA LEU A 100 -15.75 -28.69 1.11
C LEU A 100 -15.72 -29.78 0.03
N ARG A 101 -15.50 -29.41 -1.24
CA ARG A 101 -15.55 -30.34 -2.38
C ARG A 101 -14.20 -31.00 -2.66
N PHE A 102 -13.10 -30.30 -2.38
CA PHE A 102 -11.75 -30.78 -2.61
C PHE A 102 -10.89 -30.42 -1.40
N GLY A 103 -10.50 -31.43 -0.62
CA GLY A 103 -9.60 -31.25 0.51
C GLY A 103 -8.23 -30.73 0.04
N GLY A 104 -7.65 -29.80 0.80
CA GLY A 104 -6.28 -29.32 0.57
C GLY A 104 -6.10 -28.24 -0.50
N LEU A 105 -7.19 -27.72 -1.12
CA LEU A 105 -7.09 -26.56 -2.03
C LEU A 105 -6.62 -25.30 -1.30
N GLY A 106 -7.07 -25.12 -0.05
CA GLY A 106 -6.79 -23.91 0.72
C GLY A 106 -7.44 -22.65 0.13
N GLY A 107 -7.31 -21.52 0.81
CA GLY A 107 -7.80 -20.25 0.30
C GLY A 107 -7.57 -19.08 1.25
N HIS A 108 -7.05 -17.97 0.71
CA HIS A 108 -6.68 -16.79 1.49
C HIS A 108 -7.85 -15.80 1.67
N ILE A 109 -8.90 -16.24 2.37
CA ILE A 109 -10.08 -15.40 2.66
C ILE A 109 -9.65 -14.09 3.36
N SER A 110 -8.69 -14.18 4.29
CA SER A 110 -8.15 -13.05 5.04
C SER A 110 -7.43 -12.02 4.16
N THR A 111 -6.64 -12.47 3.19
CA THR A 111 -5.87 -11.59 2.29
C THR A 111 -6.78 -10.78 1.37
N TYR A 112 -7.87 -11.37 0.89
CA TYR A 112 -8.86 -10.60 0.14
C TYR A 112 -9.65 -9.66 1.07
N ALA A 113 -10.10 -10.15 2.23
CA ALA A 113 -10.88 -9.34 3.17
C ALA A 113 -10.13 -8.05 3.61
N SER A 114 -8.82 -8.12 3.82
CA SER A 114 -8.00 -6.97 4.21
C SER A 114 -7.81 -5.93 3.10
N SER A 115 -7.88 -6.33 1.83
CA SER A 115 -7.62 -5.47 0.67
C SER A 115 -8.87 -5.10 -0.12
N ALA A 116 -10.03 -5.67 0.20
CA ALA A 116 -11.27 -5.46 -0.56
C ALA A 116 -11.65 -3.98 -0.69
N SER A 117 -11.53 -3.17 0.37
CA SER A 117 -11.87 -1.75 0.28
C SER A 117 -11.03 -0.99 -0.75
N LEU A 118 -9.74 -1.34 -0.86
CA LEU A 118 -8.82 -0.73 -1.83
C LEU A 118 -9.20 -1.12 -3.27
N TYR A 119 -9.54 -2.40 -3.48
CA TYR A 119 -9.96 -2.89 -4.79
C TYR A 119 -11.29 -2.27 -5.23
N GLU A 120 -12.28 -2.14 -4.34
CA GLU A 120 -13.57 -1.53 -4.68
C GLU A 120 -13.41 -0.07 -5.12
N VAL A 121 -12.66 0.73 -4.38
CA VAL A 121 -12.39 2.13 -4.77
C VAL A 121 -11.66 2.17 -6.10
N GLY A 122 -10.68 1.28 -6.29
CA GLY A 122 -10.00 1.11 -7.57
C GLY A 122 -10.95 0.79 -8.72
N PHE A 123 -11.83 -0.19 -8.58
CA PHE A 123 -12.77 -0.61 -9.64
C PHE A 123 -13.83 0.45 -9.96
N ASN A 124 -14.33 1.16 -8.95
CA ASN A 124 -15.38 2.16 -9.14
C ASN A 124 -14.84 3.47 -9.74
N HIS A 125 -13.62 3.88 -9.35
CA HIS A 125 -13.16 5.26 -9.60
C HIS A 125 -11.87 5.39 -10.43
N PHE A 126 -11.04 4.34 -10.54
CA PHE A 126 -9.70 4.45 -11.12
C PHE A 126 -9.43 3.49 -12.29
N PHE A 127 -9.73 2.20 -12.12
CA PHE A 127 -9.38 1.16 -13.09
C PHE A 127 -10.23 1.29 -14.34
N ARG A 128 -9.57 1.22 -15.50
CA ARG A 128 -10.20 1.34 -16.80
C ARG A 128 -10.16 0.00 -17.54
N GLY A 129 -11.21 -0.28 -18.30
CA GLY A 129 -11.30 -1.47 -19.13
C GLY A 129 -10.25 -1.48 -20.25
N LYS A 130 -10.08 -2.65 -20.88
CA LYS A 130 -9.08 -2.89 -21.93
C LYS A 130 -9.22 -1.94 -23.13
N ASP A 131 -10.45 -1.53 -23.44
CA ASP A 131 -10.76 -0.69 -24.61
C ASP A 131 -10.68 0.81 -24.33
N ALA A 132 -10.29 1.20 -23.10
CA ALA A 132 -10.12 2.61 -22.74
C ALA A 132 -8.75 3.14 -23.21
N PRO A 133 -8.67 4.39 -23.71
CA PRO A 133 -7.38 5.04 -24.02
C PRO A 133 -6.48 5.07 -22.78
N GLY A 134 -5.28 4.49 -22.88
CA GLY A 134 -4.34 4.39 -21.74
C GLY A 134 -4.61 3.24 -20.77
N GLY A 135 -5.31 2.18 -21.21
CA GLY A 135 -5.73 1.01 -20.42
C GLY A 135 -4.79 0.62 -19.28
N GLY A 136 -5.26 0.74 -18.05
CA GLY A 136 -4.51 0.40 -16.85
C GLY A 136 -4.35 -1.11 -16.70
N ILE A 137 -3.11 -1.59 -16.57
CA ILE A 137 -2.84 -2.99 -16.25
C ILE A 137 -2.96 -3.18 -14.74
N LEU A 138 -4.01 -3.87 -14.29
CA LEU A 138 -4.15 -4.28 -12.88
C LEU A 138 -3.38 -5.58 -12.64
N CYS A 139 -2.17 -5.49 -12.06
CA CYS A 139 -1.44 -6.65 -11.56
C CYS A 139 -2.01 -7.11 -10.21
N CYS A 140 -2.98 -8.03 -10.24
CA CYS A 140 -3.53 -8.65 -9.03
C CYS A 140 -2.51 -9.58 -8.37
N ARG A 141 -2.38 -9.57 -7.03
CA ARG A 141 -1.55 -10.58 -6.35
C ARG A 141 -2.18 -11.97 -6.53
N ARG A 142 -1.33 -12.99 -6.73
CA ARG A 142 -1.75 -14.39 -6.95
C ARG A 142 -2.75 -14.91 -5.92
N HIS A 143 -2.64 -14.49 -4.65
CA HIS A 143 -3.54 -14.91 -3.56
C HIS A 143 -4.88 -14.16 -3.49
N GLN A 144 -5.06 -13.12 -4.31
CA GLN A 144 -6.32 -12.37 -4.49
C GLN A 144 -7.04 -12.78 -5.79
N SER A 145 -6.50 -13.75 -6.53
CA SER A 145 -6.98 -14.20 -7.85
C SER A 145 -8.42 -14.70 -7.89
N CYS A 146 -9.06 -14.97 -6.75
CA CYS A 146 -10.48 -15.29 -6.71
C CYS A 146 -11.36 -14.14 -7.27
N HIS A 147 -10.88 -12.88 -7.21
CA HIS A 147 -11.62 -11.72 -7.69
C HIS A 147 -11.48 -11.45 -9.20
N THR A 148 -10.37 -11.84 -9.85
CA THR A 148 -10.22 -11.66 -11.31
C THR A 148 -11.22 -12.53 -12.08
N TRP A 149 -11.70 -13.61 -11.47
CA TRP A 149 -12.78 -14.43 -12.02
C TRP A 149 -14.15 -13.74 -11.99
N GLN A 150 -14.34 -12.73 -11.14
CA GLN A 150 -15.63 -12.00 -11.03
C GLN A 150 -15.75 -10.85 -12.04
N ASN A 151 -14.64 -10.26 -12.50
CA ASN A 151 -14.65 -9.03 -13.31
C ASN A 151 -14.34 -9.22 -14.81
N HIS A 152 -14.25 -10.45 -15.31
CA HIS A 152 -14.02 -10.74 -16.74
C HIS A 152 -15.31 -10.87 -17.57
N ASP A 153 -16.49 -10.56 -17.02
CA ASP A 153 -17.78 -10.63 -17.72
C ASP A 153 -18.51 -9.26 -17.63
N PRO A 154 -19.01 -8.68 -18.75
CA PRO A 154 -19.31 -7.25 -18.84
C PRO A 154 -20.64 -6.83 -18.21
N LEU A 155 -21.33 -7.73 -17.51
CA LEU A 155 -22.61 -7.45 -16.89
C LEU A 155 -22.69 -8.20 -15.57
N LEU A 156 -23.34 -7.56 -14.60
CA LEU A 156 -24.01 -8.13 -13.43
C LEU A 156 -24.99 -9.29 -13.77
N HIS A 157 -24.72 -10.13 -14.77
CA HIS A 157 -25.64 -11.14 -15.30
C HIS A 157 -25.60 -12.49 -14.56
N LEU A 158 -24.65 -12.72 -13.66
CA LEU A 158 -24.56 -13.98 -12.94
C LEU A 158 -24.28 -13.73 -11.45
N LEU A 159 -25.29 -13.22 -10.75
CA LEU A 159 -25.46 -13.50 -9.32
C LEU A 159 -25.42 -15.02 -9.00
N PHE A 160 -25.49 -15.89 -10.02
CA PHE A 160 -25.56 -17.34 -9.90
C PHE A 160 -25.02 -18.03 -11.17
N ASP A 161 -23.73 -18.33 -11.29
CA ASP A 161 -23.37 -19.61 -11.93
C ASP A 161 -22.28 -20.32 -11.15
N VAL A 162 -22.61 -21.54 -10.74
CA VAL A 162 -21.74 -22.46 -10.02
C VAL A 162 -21.45 -23.66 -10.93
N ARG A 163 -20.95 -23.39 -12.14
CA ARG A 163 -20.35 -24.44 -12.95
C ARG A 163 -18.91 -24.67 -12.53
N PRO A 164 -18.51 -25.93 -12.26
CA PRO A 164 -17.14 -26.23 -11.91
C PRO A 164 -16.26 -25.97 -13.14
N ALA A 165 -15.20 -25.20 -12.95
CA ALA A 165 -14.08 -25.09 -13.89
C ALA A 165 -13.31 -26.43 -13.93
N ALA A 166 -13.94 -27.46 -14.51
CA ALA A 166 -13.37 -28.78 -14.67
C ALA A 166 -13.04 -29.03 -16.15
N HIS A 167 -12.28 -28.14 -16.80
CA HIS A 167 -11.55 -28.46 -18.04
C HIS A 167 -10.39 -27.49 -18.27
N ARG A 168 -9.25 -27.74 -17.62
CA ARG A 168 -7.94 -27.46 -18.23
C ARG A 168 -7.16 -28.77 -18.23
N ARG A 169 -6.87 -29.26 -19.45
CA ARG A 169 -6.03 -30.43 -19.71
C ARG A 169 -4.62 -30.15 -19.17
N PRO A 170 -3.92 -31.14 -18.58
CA PRO A 170 -2.49 -31.01 -18.35
C PRO A 170 -1.76 -31.11 -19.69
N SER A 171 -0.91 -30.13 -19.99
CA SER A 171 0.04 -30.19 -21.10
C SER A 171 1.10 -31.25 -20.80
N MET A 172 0.90 -32.47 -21.30
CA MET A 172 1.99 -33.44 -21.48
C MET A 172 2.80 -32.99 -22.70
N GLY A 173 4.01 -32.49 -22.49
CA GLY A 173 5.01 -32.38 -23.56
C GLY A 173 5.61 -33.75 -23.87
N PRO A 174 5.97 -34.06 -25.14
CA PRO A 174 6.61 -35.33 -25.47
C PRO A 174 8.07 -35.34 -25.00
N ARG A 175 8.56 -36.55 -24.72
CA ARG A 175 9.96 -36.86 -24.36
C ARG A 175 10.90 -36.65 -25.53
#